data_AF-A0A6N8EPC9-F1
#
_entry.id   AF-A0A6N8EPC9-F1
#
_cell.length_a   1.000
_cell.length_b   1.000
_cell.length_c   1.000
_cell.angle_alpha   90.00
_cell.angle_beta   90.00
_cell.angle_gamma   90.00
#
_symmetry.space_group_name_H-M   'P 1'
#
loop_
_entity.id
_entity.type
_entity.pdbx_description
1 polymer ?
#
loop_
_entity_poly.entity_id
_entity_poly.type
_entity_poly.pdbx_seq_one_letter_code
_entity_poly.pdbx_strand_id
1 'polypeptide(L)'
;MEWYLSRIRLSRSPVVRVLEDTLKQPDAGHRRSAQHNMLWSAFATDPDQKRDFLWRAESDGSFITLSPRPPRDDNELFEKPVVKLFAPQLQVGDRLRFQLQVNATRMKRDTGKRVDVVLDALYPVAKEERAVKRMDLAQQEGKAWLARQGESAGFVLENMQVEDYRVERLPRFDKRRGKEQPEFGILDLTGQLEVTDPQAFLERMGKGFGRAKAFGCGLMLIRRAI
;
A
#
# COMPACT_ATOMS: atom_id res chain seq x y z
N MET A 1 2.06 -21.42 3.28
CA MET A 1 2.35 -20.35 4.26
C MET A 1 1.02 -19.76 4.68
N GLU A 2 0.74 -19.73 5.97
CA GLU A 2 -0.51 -19.18 6.50
C GLU A 2 -0.38 -17.66 6.64
N TRP A 3 -1.45 -16.94 6.33
CA TRP A 3 -1.52 -15.49 6.45
C TRP A 3 -2.70 -15.11 7.34
N TYR A 4 -2.59 -14.00 8.04
CA TYR A 4 -3.61 -13.47 8.93
C TYR A 4 -4.01 -12.09 8.46
N LEU A 5 -5.29 -11.91 8.17
CA LEU A 5 -5.90 -10.62 7.91
C LEU A 5 -6.45 -10.08 9.24
N SER A 6 -5.90 -8.99 9.72
CA SER A 6 -6.26 -8.43 11.01
C SER A 6 -6.74 -7.00 10.89
N ARG A 7 -7.69 -6.63 11.74
CA ARG A 7 -8.05 -5.23 11.99
C ARG A 7 -7.49 -4.81 13.33
N ILE A 8 -6.69 -3.75 13.31
CA ILE A 8 -6.02 -3.18 14.48
C ILE A 8 -6.56 -1.77 14.70
N ARG A 9 -6.90 -1.41 15.93
CA ARG A 9 -7.39 -0.08 16.28
C ARG A 9 -6.63 0.42 17.52
N LEU A 10 -6.32 1.71 17.55
CA LEU A 10 -5.77 2.34 18.75
C LEU A 10 -6.69 2.17 19.95
N SER A 11 -6.09 1.92 21.11
CA SER A 11 -6.79 1.92 22.38
C SER A 11 -7.43 3.29 22.64
N ARG A 12 -8.63 3.27 23.22
CA ARG A 12 -9.36 4.50 23.61
C ARG A 12 -8.88 5.09 24.94
N SER A 13 -7.84 4.49 25.55
CA SER A 13 -7.22 4.97 26.78
C SER A 13 -6.80 6.44 26.66
N PRO A 14 -6.98 7.26 27.72
CA PRO A 14 -6.55 8.66 27.72
C PRO A 14 -5.09 8.87 27.31
N VAL A 15 -4.19 7.96 27.71
CA VAL A 15 -2.75 8.02 27.37
C VAL A 15 -2.52 7.83 25.88
N VAL A 16 -3.26 6.91 25.25
CA VAL A 16 -3.14 6.62 23.81
C VAL A 16 -3.82 7.70 22.97
N ARG A 17 -4.87 8.36 23.48
CA ARG A 17 -5.48 9.51 22.81
C ARG A 17 -4.51 10.67 22.60
N VAL A 18 -3.55 10.88 23.51
CA VAL A 18 -2.50 11.90 23.33
C VAL A 18 -1.59 11.56 22.13
N LEU A 19 -1.41 10.27 21.84
CA LEU A 19 -0.66 9.81 20.66
C LEU A 19 -1.46 9.98 19.35
N GLU A 20 -2.80 9.99 19.41
CA GLU A 20 -3.64 10.19 18.21
C GLU A 20 -3.35 11.53 17.52
N ASP A 21 -3.07 12.59 18.28
CA ASP A 21 -2.77 13.89 17.70
C ASP A 21 -1.42 13.89 16.97
N THR A 22 -0.47 13.07 17.43
CA THR A 22 0.79 12.78 16.71
C THR A 22 0.56 11.92 15.46
N LEU A 23 -0.55 11.19 15.38
CA LEU A 23 -0.96 10.44 14.19
C LEU A 23 -1.85 11.25 13.25
N LYS A 24 -2.29 12.44 13.67
CA LYS A 24 -3.03 13.43 12.85
C LYS A 24 -2.11 14.53 12.30
N GLN A 25 -0.79 14.31 12.29
CA GLN A 25 0.20 15.22 11.68
C GLN A 25 -0.28 15.66 10.29
N PRO A 26 -0.21 16.97 9.94
CA PRO A 26 -0.72 17.45 8.66
C PRO A 26 0.05 16.85 7.49
N ASP A 27 1.37 16.68 7.65
CA ASP A 27 2.21 16.07 6.64
C ASP A 27 1.95 14.56 6.50
N ALA A 28 1.52 14.15 5.31
CA ALA A 28 1.14 12.77 5.03
C ALA A 28 2.30 11.77 5.17
N GLY A 29 3.51 12.17 4.77
CA GLY A 29 4.69 11.33 4.86
C GLY A 29 5.10 11.06 6.31
N HIS A 30 5.13 12.10 7.15
CA HIS A 30 5.38 11.97 8.59
C HIS A 30 4.30 11.13 9.27
N ARG A 31 3.03 11.38 8.95
CA ARG A 31 1.90 10.62 9.49
C ARG A 31 2.03 9.12 9.19
N ARG A 32 2.27 8.75 7.93
CA ARG A 32 2.46 7.34 7.54
C ARG A 32 3.69 6.71 8.19
N SER A 33 4.78 7.46 8.33
CA SER A 33 5.96 6.98 9.04
C SER A 33 5.68 6.73 10.52
N ALA A 34 4.93 7.61 11.18
CA ALA A 34 4.51 7.44 12.57
C ALA A 34 3.59 6.22 12.71
N GLN A 35 2.58 6.08 11.85
CA GLN A 35 1.69 4.92 11.79
C GLN A 35 2.47 3.61 11.56
N HIS A 36 3.48 3.62 10.69
CA HIS A 36 4.32 2.46 10.45
C HIS A 36 5.12 2.04 11.69
N ASN A 37 5.80 3.00 12.31
CA ASN A 37 6.57 2.77 13.55
C ASN A 37 5.66 2.29 14.67
N MET A 38 4.43 2.79 14.72
CA MET A 38 3.43 2.37 15.67
C MET A 38 2.98 0.93 15.42
N LEU A 39 2.68 0.55 14.17
CA LEU A 39 2.28 -0.82 13.82
C LEU A 39 3.38 -1.83 14.12
N TRP A 40 4.66 -1.43 14.10
CA TRP A 40 5.74 -2.30 14.58
C TRP A 40 5.54 -2.75 16.04
N SER A 41 4.91 -1.98 16.92
CA SER A 41 4.62 -2.45 18.28
C SER A 41 3.65 -3.64 18.33
N ALA A 42 2.80 -3.82 17.30
CA ALA A 42 1.92 -4.99 17.18
C ALA A 42 2.62 -6.23 16.63
N PHE A 43 3.81 -6.10 16.02
CA PHE A 43 4.47 -7.22 15.34
C PHE A 43 5.88 -7.49 15.85
N ALA A 44 6.66 -6.48 16.22
CA ALA A 44 8.06 -6.63 16.63
C ALA A 44 8.21 -7.64 17.78
N THR A 45 9.06 -8.64 17.55
CA THR A 45 9.54 -9.54 18.59
C THR A 45 11.03 -9.35 18.86
N ASP A 46 11.74 -8.69 17.94
CA ASP A 46 13.18 -8.44 17.96
C ASP A 46 13.48 -7.08 17.30
N PRO A 47 14.44 -6.27 17.80
CA PRO A 47 14.84 -5.00 17.20
C PRO A 47 15.31 -5.08 15.73
N ASP A 48 15.94 -6.18 15.31
CA ASP A 48 16.51 -6.38 13.98
C ASP A 48 15.54 -7.08 13.01
N GLN A 49 14.30 -7.30 13.44
CA GLN A 49 13.29 -7.96 12.63
C GLN A 49 13.05 -7.22 11.31
N LYS A 50 13.03 -7.98 10.21
CA LYS A 50 12.62 -7.46 8.90
C LYS A 50 11.10 -7.45 8.81
N ARG A 51 10.53 -6.34 8.29
CA ARG A 51 9.07 -6.18 8.14
C ARG A 51 8.49 -7.30 7.27
N ASP A 52 7.58 -8.06 7.84
CA ASP A 52 6.85 -9.18 7.24
C ASP A 52 5.34 -8.92 7.08
N PHE A 53 4.84 -7.77 7.53
CA PHE A 53 3.42 -7.40 7.46
C PHE A 53 3.13 -6.27 6.47
N LEU A 54 2.08 -6.41 5.66
CA LEU A 54 1.48 -5.32 4.88
C LEU A 54 0.41 -4.61 5.72
N TRP A 55 0.15 -3.34 5.41
CA TRP A 55 -0.88 -2.57 6.10
C TRP A 55 -1.50 -1.51 5.20
N ARG A 56 -2.68 -1.03 5.58
CA ARG A 56 -3.32 0.19 5.09
C ARG A 56 -4.11 0.85 6.21
N ALA A 57 -4.25 2.17 6.16
CA ALA A 57 -5.09 2.93 7.08
C ALA A 57 -6.51 3.04 6.53
N GLU A 58 -7.50 2.93 7.41
CA GLU A 58 -8.91 3.12 7.12
C GLU A 58 -9.39 4.48 7.64
N SER A 59 -10.49 4.98 7.07
CA SER A 59 -11.04 6.30 7.40
C SER A 59 -11.53 6.42 8.85
N ASP A 60 -11.83 5.30 9.50
CA ASP A 60 -12.26 5.24 10.90
C ASP A 60 -11.09 5.20 11.90
N GLY A 61 -9.85 5.37 11.41
CA GLY A 61 -8.63 5.33 12.20
C GLY A 61 -8.14 3.92 12.53
N SER A 62 -8.79 2.87 12.03
CA SER A 62 -8.28 1.50 12.13
C SER A 62 -7.29 1.19 11.01
N PHE A 63 -6.57 0.08 11.17
CA PHE A 63 -5.63 -0.44 10.19
C PHE A 63 -6.04 -1.85 9.79
N ILE A 64 -5.99 -2.15 8.50
CA ILE A 64 -6.06 -3.52 7.99
C ILE A 64 -4.65 -3.99 7.73
N THR A 65 -4.29 -5.16 8.24
CA THR A 65 -2.96 -5.76 8.10
C THR A 65 -3.05 -7.16 7.54
N LEU A 66 -2.03 -7.55 6.75
CA LEU A 66 -1.83 -8.91 6.26
C LEU A 66 -0.42 -9.35 6.63
N SER A 67 -0.28 -10.46 7.35
CA SER A 67 1.00 -10.87 7.95
C SER A 67 1.07 -12.39 8.13
N PRO A 68 2.27 -13.01 8.21
CA PRO A 68 2.42 -14.46 8.36
C PRO A 68 2.15 -14.96 9.79
N ARG A 69 1.80 -14.05 10.70
CA ARG A 69 1.53 -14.32 12.12
C ARG A 69 0.55 -13.28 12.66
N PRO A 70 -0.29 -13.60 13.65
CA PRO A 70 -1.21 -12.63 14.22
C PRO A 70 -0.47 -11.45 14.87
N PRO A 71 -1.06 -10.25 14.89
CA PRO A 71 -0.56 -9.17 15.73
C PRO A 71 -0.62 -9.58 17.20
N ARG A 72 0.34 -9.11 17.97
CA ARG A 72 0.38 -9.25 19.43
C ARG A 72 -0.79 -8.50 20.06
N ASP A 73 -1.37 -9.08 21.10
CA ASP A 73 -2.44 -8.48 21.91
C ASP A 73 -1.98 -8.12 23.33
N ASP A 74 -0.66 -8.11 23.56
CA ASP A 74 -0.02 -7.87 24.86
C ASP A 74 0.53 -6.45 25.04
N ASN A 75 0.04 -5.47 24.25
CA ASN A 75 0.37 -4.06 24.41
C ASN A 75 -0.87 -3.20 24.63
N GLU A 76 -0.73 -2.13 25.42
CA GLU A 76 -1.83 -1.21 25.75
C GLU A 76 -2.15 -0.20 24.63
N LEU A 77 -1.33 -0.18 23.57
CA LEU A 77 -1.45 0.79 22.48
C LEU A 77 -2.66 0.51 21.60
N PHE A 78 -3.06 -0.75 21.48
CA PHE A 78 -4.17 -1.18 20.64
C PHE A 78 -5.31 -1.78 21.47
N GLU A 79 -6.54 -1.63 20.97
CA GLU A 79 -7.62 -2.55 21.35
C GLU A 79 -7.25 -3.97 20.90
N LYS A 80 -7.85 -5.00 21.52
CA LYS A 80 -7.62 -6.40 21.13
C LYS A 80 -7.85 -6.57 19.61
N PRO A 81 -6.84 -6.98 18.83
CA PRO A 81 -6.97 -7.09 17.38
C PRO A 81 -8.06 -8.10 16.98
N VAL A 82 -8.81 -7.76 15.93
CA VAL A 82 -9.72 -8.72 15.30
C VAL A 82 -8.95 -9.46 14.23
N VAL A 83 -8.64 -10.73 14.47
CA VAL A 83 -7.79 -11.55 13.61
C VAL A 83 -8.62 -12.60 12.87
N LYS A 84 -8.36 -12.77 11.57
CA LYS A 84 -8.94 -13.85 10.76
C LYS A 84 -7.84 -14.55 9.96
N LEU A 85 -7.95 -15.87 9.83
CA LEU A 85 -7.12 -16.62 8.90
C LEU A 85 -7.43 -16.15 7.47
N PHE A 86 -6.41 -15.76 6.72
CA PHE A 86 -6.52 -15.38 5.32
C PHE A 86 -6.30 -16.62 4.45
N ALA A 87 -7.38 -17.37 4.25
CA ALA A 87 -7.41 -18.57 3.41
C ALA A 87 -8.53 -18.48 2.35
N PRO A 88 -8.49 -17.49 1.44
CA PRO A 88 -9.46 -17.39 0.36
C PRO A 88 -9.37 -18.63 -0.54
N GLN A 89 -10.52 -19.24 -0.83
CA GLN A 89 -10.64 -20.33 -1.79
C GLN A 89 -10.91 -19.72 -3.17
N LEU A 90 -9.85 -19.62 -3.97
CA LEU A 90 -9.90 -19.06 -5.32
C LEU A 90 -9.73 -20.15 -6.37
N GLN A 91 -10.43 -20.00 -7.49
CA GLN A 91 -10.34 -20.86 -8.66
C GLN A 91 -9.97 -20.03 -9.90
N VAL A 92 -9.42 -20.70 -10.91
CA VAL A 92 -9.22 -20.08 -12.23
C VAL A 92 -10.57 -19.63 -12.78
N GLY A 93 -10.64 -18.41 -13.28
CA GLY A 93 -11.88 -17.77 -13.76
C GLY A 93 -12.67 -17.03 -12.68
N ASP A 94 -12.28 -17.10 -11.40
CA ASP A 94 -12.93 -16.30 -10.36
C ASP A 94 -12.78 -14.80 -10.66
N ARG A 95 -13.90 -14.08 -10.66
CA ARG A 95 -13.92 -12.63 -10.82
C ARG A 95 -13.95 -11.93 -9.47
N LEU A 96 -13.03 -11.00 -9.28
CA LEU A 96 -12.83 -10.30 -8.02
C LEU A 96 -12.86 -8.80 -8.25
N ARG A 97 -13.63 -8.09 -7.43
CA ARG A 97 -13.46 -6.64 -7.25
C ARG A 97 -12.28 -6.41 -6.32
N PHE A 98 -11.45 -5.41 -6.64
CA PHE A 98 -10.30 -5.06 -5.83
C PHE A 98 -10.27 -3.59 -5.42
N GLN A 99 -9.53 -3.32 -4.34
CA GLN A 99 -9.05 -1.99 -3.96
C GLN A 99 -7.57 -2.08 -3.62
N LEU A 100 -6.76 -1.14 -4.12
CA LEU A 100 -5.31 -1.15 -3.92
C LEU A 100 -4.76 0.28 -3.84
N GLN A 101 -4.13 0.62 -2.71
CA GLN A 101 -3.25 1.79 -2.62
C GLN A 101 -1.83 1.36 -2.96
N VAL A 102 -1.17 2.00 -3.92
CA VAL A 102 0.13 1.53 -4.43
C VAL A 102 1.06 2.63 -4.91
N ASN A 103 2.34 2.52 -4.55
CA ASN A 103 3.41 3.20 -5.26
C ASN A 103 3.88 2.33 -6.43
N ALA A 104 3.40 2.67 -7.63
CA ALA A 104 3.72 1.97 -8.87
C ALA A 104 5.05 2.48 -9.43
N THR A 105 6.02 1.57 -9.58
CA THR A 105 7.36 1.91 -10.08
C THR A 105 7.83 0.93 -11.16
N ARG A 106 8.68 1.42 -12.05
CA ARG A 106 9.37 0.62 -13.07
C ARG A 106 10.87 0.89 -13.06
N MET A 107 11.64 -0.06 -13.59
CA MET A 107 13.07 0.17 -13.89
C MET A 107 13.17 0.75 -15.30
N LYS A 108 13.82 1.90 -15.45
CA LYS A 108 14.15 2.47 -16.75
C LYS A 108 15.34 1.72 -17.36
N ARG A 109 15.20 1.27 -18.62
CA ARG A 109 16.21 0.44 -19.30
C ARG A 109 17.46 1.24 -19.68
N ASP A 110 17.28 2.50 -20.06
CA ASP A 110 18.35 3.43 -20.48
C ASP A 110 19.24 3.86 -19.31
N THR A 111 18.64 4.19 -18.17
CA THR A 111 19.36 4.74 -17.01
C THR A 111 19.64 3.72 -15.92
N GLY A 112 18.99 2.54 -15.96
CA GLY A 112 18.99 1.58 -14.85
C GLY A 112 18.38 2.14 -13.56
N LYS A 113 17.69 3.29 -13.63
CA LYS A 113 17.10 3.94 -12.46
C LYS A 113 15.65 3.50 -12.28
N ARG A 114 15.24 3.34 -11.03
CA ARG A 114 13.83 3.11 -10.70
C ARG A 114 13.10 4.44 -10.64
N VAL A 115 11.94 4.49 -11.29
CA VAL A 115 11.08 5.68 -11.33
C VAL A 115 9.66 5.32 -10.96
N ASP A 116 8.94 6.28 -10.38
CA ASP A 116 7.49 6.25 -10.25
C ASP A 116 6.87 6.41 -11.65
N VAL A 117 5.90 5.57 -11.99
CA VAL A 117 5.36 5.51 -13.36
C VAL A 117 4.64 6.80 -13.77
N VAL A 118 3.94 7.46 -12.83
CA VAL A 118 3.14 8.65 -13.11
C VAL A 118 4.02 9.89 -13.07
N LEU A 119 4.93 10.02 -12.10
CA LEU A 119 5.89 11.13 -12.08
C LEU A 119 6.77 11.13 -13.32
N ASP A 120 7.18 9.94 -13.79
CA ASP A 120 7.97 9.81 -15.00
C ASP A 120 7.19 10.23 -16.26
N ALA A 121 5.91 9.86 -16.36
CA ALA A 121 5.05 10.27 -17.47
C ALA A 121 4.73 11.77 -17.44
N LEU A 122 4.67 12.38 -16.25
CA LEU A 122 4.47 13.83 -16.08
C LEU A 122 5.74 14.65 -16.35
N TYR A 123 6.92 14.04 -16.26
CA TYR A 123 8.20 14.73 -16.42
C TYR A 123 8.33 15.54 -17.73
N PRO A 124 8.02 14.98 -18.93
CA PRO A 124 8.10 15.73 -20.19
C PRO A 124 6.93 16.72 -20.41
N VAL A 125 5.89 16.69 -19.57
CA VAL A 125 4.73 17.58 -19.70
C VAL A 125 5.07 18.98 -19.17
N ALA A 126 4.68 20.03 -19.92
CA ALA A 126 4.82 21.43 -19.50
C ALA A 126 4.14 21.67 -18.15
N LYS A 127 4.74 22.47 -17.26
CA LYS A 127 4.30 22.60 -15.86
C LYS A 127 2.85 23.05 -15.75
N GLU A 128 2.43 23.92 -16.66
CA GLU A 128 1.11 24.53 -16.76
C GLU A 128 0.03 23.49 -17.13
N GLU A 129 0.41 22.45 -17.89
CA GLU A 129 -0.49 21.38 -18.33
C GLU A 129 -0.53 20.18 -17.37
N ARG A 130 0.47 20.06 -16.48
CA ARG A 130 0.61 18.89 -15.60
C ARG A 130 -0.61 18.66 -14.72
N ALA A 131 -1.26 19.72 -14.23
CA ALA A 131 -2.43 19.60 -13.38
C ALA A 131 -3.60 18.95 -14.13
N VAL A 132 -3.84 19.36 -15.38
CA VAL A 132 -4.91 18.85 -16.24
C VAL A 132 -4.63 17.41 -16.67
N LYS A 133 -3.40 17.11 -17.08
CA LYS A 133 -3.02 15.78 -17.59
C LYS A 133 -2.76 14.74 -16.49
N ARG A 134 -2.72 15.14 -15.21
CA ARG A 134 -2.29 14.25 -14.11
C ARG A 134 -3.12 12.99 -14.00
N MET A 135 -4.45 13.13 -13.96
CA MET A 135 -5.33 11.98 -13.74
C MET A 135 -5.39 11.06 -14.95
N ASP A 136 -5.37 11.61 -16.17
CA ASP A 136 -5.32 10.81 -17.39
C ASP A 136 -4.04 9.98 -17.49
N LEU A 137 -2.89 10.59 -17.18
CA LEU A 137 -1.61 9.88 -17.13
C LEU A 137 -1.57 8.87 -15.99
N ALA A 138 -2.13 9.20 -14.83
CA ALA A 138 -2.25 8.27 -13.70
C ALA A 138 -3.08 7.04 -14.10
N GLN A 139 -4.21 7.24 -14.78
CA GLN A 139 -5.08 6.18 -15.29
C GLN A 139 -4.36 5.30 -16.30
N GLN A 140 -3.72 5.89 -17.31
CA GLN A 140 -3.00 5.18 -18.34
C GLN A 140 -1.84 4.36 -17.77
N GLU A 141 -0.94 5.01 -17.02
CA GLU A 141 0.26 4.38 -16.49
C GLU A 141 -0.04 3.38 -15.38
N GLY A 142 -1.03 3.68 -14.53
CA GLY A 142 -1.51 2.79 -13.48
C GLY A 142 -2.10 1.50 -14.06
N LYS A 143 -2.95 1.61 -15.10
CA LYS A 143 -3.53 0.46 -15.78
C LYS A 143 -2.46 -0.41 -16.44
N ALA A 144 -1.54 0.20 -17.20
CA ALA A 144 -0.45 -0.51 -17.85
C ALA A 144 0.46 -1.22 -16.83
N TRP A 145 0.77 -0.53 -15.72
CA TRP A 145 1.59 -1.09 -14.65
C TRP A 145 0.92 -2.29 -13.97
N LEU A 146 -0.37 -2.17 -13.59
CA LEU A 146 -1.08 -3.23 -12.87
C LEU A 146 -1.37 -4.44 -13.78
N ALA A 147 -1.70 -4.22 -15.06
CA ALA A 147 -1.83 -5.29 -16.04
C ALA A 147 -0.53 -6.12 -16.14
N ARG A 148 0.62 -5.45 -16.22
CA ARG A 148 1.93 -6.11 -16.22
C ARG A 148 2.23 -6.86 -14.91
N GLN A 149 1.75 -6.36 -13.75
CA GLN A 149 1.87 -7.14 -12.51
C GLN A 149 1.08 -8.44 -12.61
N GLY A 150 -0.13 -8.39 -13.18
CA GLY A 150 -1.03 -9.53 -13.38
C GLY A 150 -0.42 -10.70 -14.14
N GLU A 151 0.36 -10.42 -15.20
CA GLU A 151 1.07 -11.44 -16.00
C GLU A 151 1.90 -12.40 -15.14
N SER A 152 2.56 -11.89 -14.09
CA SER A 152 3.40 -12.68 -13.17
C SER A 152 2.73 -13.01 -11.83
N ALA A 153 1.52 -12.49 -11.62
CA ALA A 153 0.79 -12.59 -10.37
C ALA A 153 -0.51 -13.39 -10.50
N GLY A 154 -0.77 -14.01 -11.65
CA GLY A 154 -1.90 -14.92 -11.79
C GLY A 154 -3.26 -14.22 -11.90
N PHE A 155 -3.32 -13.05 -12.53
CA PHE A 155 -4.61 -12.43 -12.86
C PHE A 155 -4.55 -11.59 -14.14
N VAL A 156 -5.72 -11.35 -14.72
CA VAL A 156 -5.92 -10.39 -15.82
C VAL A 156 -6.89 -9.31 -15.35
N LEU A 157 -6.62 -8.04 -15.71
CA LEU A 157 -7.52 -6.94 -15.41
C LEU A 157 -8.69 -6.90 -16.40
N GLU A 158 -9.92 -6.92 -15.89
CA GLU A 158 -11.12 -6.67 -16.69
C GLU A 158 -11.41 -5.17 -16.78
N ASN A 159 -11.36 -4.47 -15.65
CA ASN A 159 -11.46 -3.02 -15.58
C ASN A 159 -10.66 -2.47 -14.40
N MET A 160 -10.33 -1.19 -14.48
CA MET A 160 -9.56 -0.49 -13.47
C MET A 160 -9.83 1.00 -13.57
N GLN A 161 -9.96 1.66 -12.42
CA GLN A 161 -10.10 3.10 -12.26
C GLN A 161 -9.08 3.60 -11.23
N VAL A 162 -8.54 4.79 -11.47
CA VAL A 162 -7.77 5.57 -10.51
C VAL A 162 -8.74 6.52 -9.82
N GLU A 163 -8.99 6.27 -8.54
CA GLU A 163 -9.83 7.13 -7.70
C GLU A 163 -9.08 8.39 -7.26
N ASP A 164 -7.78 8.24 -7.00
CA ASP A 164 -6.91 9.33 -6.59
C ASP A 164 -5.46 9.06 -7.00
N TYR A 165 -4.73 10.14 -7.23
CA TYR A 165 -3.28 10.13 -7.36
C TYR A 165 -2.67 11.31 -6.61
N ARG A 166 -1.83 10.99 -5.62
CA ARG A 166 -1.16 11.97 -4.77
C ARG A 166 0.33 11.73 -4.72
N VAL A 167 1.09 12.79 -4.46
CA VAL A 167 2.54 12.74 -4.28
C VAL A 167 2.87 13.03 -2.84
N GLU A 168 3.64 12.15 -2.20
CA GLU A 168 4.06 12.30 -0.81
C GLU A 168 5.59 12.44 -0.71
N ARG A 169 6.04 13.17 0.31
CA ARG A 169 7.45 13.43 0.59
C ARG A 169 7.96 12.52 1.69
N LEU A 170 9.19 12.02 1.55
CA LEU A 170 9.79 11.19 2.60
C LEU A 170 10.31 12.06 3.77
N PRO A 171 9.89 11.78 5.02
CA PRO A 171 10.17 12.63 6.18
C PRO A 171 11.64 12.63 6.64
N ARG A 172 12.42 11.59 6.31
CA ARG A 172 13.81 11.42 6.76
C ARG A 172 14.81 11.59 5.64
N PHE A 173 14.80 12.75 4.99
CA PHE A 173 15.89 13.11 4.10
C PHE A 173 16.74 14.18 4.76
N ASP A 174 18.01 13.85 5.01
CA ASP A 174 18.96 14.74 5.65
C ASP A 174 19.21 15.95 4.75
N LYS A 175 18.59 17.09 5.09
CA LYS A 175 18.75 18.37 4.40
C LYS A 175 20.22 18.84 4.36
N ARG A 176 21.09 18.30 5.23
CA ARG A 176 22.54 18.65 5.26
C ARG A 176 23.29 18.27 3.98
N ARG A 177 22.72 17.40 3.13
CA ARG A 177 23.32 17.01 1.85
C ARG A 177 22.83 17.79 0.63
N GLY A 178 22.02 18.85 0.80
CA GLY A 178 21.59 19.74 -0.29
C GLY A 178 20.79 19.06 -1.40
N LYS A 179 20.33 17.82 -1.20
CA LYS A 179 19.52 17.06 -2.15
C LYS A 179 18.05 17.27 -1.81
N GLU A 180 17.22 17.45 -2.84
CA GLU A 180 15.75 17.58 -2.69
C GLU A 180 15.18 16.36 -1.97
N GLN A 181 14.13 16.59 -1.16
CA GLN A 181 13.44 15.50 -0.47
C GLN A 181 12.83 14.54 -1.49
N PRO A 182 13.13 13.24 -1.45
CA PRO A 182 12.60 12.30 -2.41
C PRO A 182 11.09 12.18 -2.27
N GLU A 183 10.42 12.35 -3.39
CA GLU A 183 8.97 12.24 -3.54
C GLU A 183 8.59 10.89 -4.17
N PHE A 184 7.41 10.39 -3.85
CA PHE A 184 6.84 9.20 -4.48
C PHE A 184 5.34 9.36 -4.66
N GLY A 185 4.82 8.83 -5.76
CA GLY A 185 3.39 8.84 -6.07
C GLY A 185 2.66 7.69 -5.38
N ILE A 186 1.40 7.91 -5.02
CA ILE A 186 0.49 6.86 -4.56
C ILE A 186 -0.76 6.92 -5.41
N LEU A 187 -1.05 5.78 -6.04
CA LEU A 187 -2.28 5.52 -6.78
C LEU A 187 -3.27 4.80 -5.87
N ASP A 188 -4.50 5.30 -5.82
CA ASP A 188 -5.63 4.58 -5.22
C ASP A 188 -6.46 3.97 -6.34
N LEU A 189 -6.40 2.65 -6.45
CA LEU A 189 -6.93 1.87 -7.57
C LEU A 189 -8.13 1.04 -7.15
N THR A 190 -9.15 1.02 -7.99
CA THR A 190 -10.30 0.10 -7.89
C THR A 190 -10.53 -0.59 -9.21
N GLY A 191 -11.25 -1.70 -9.21
CA GLY A 191 -11.59 -2.38 -10.46
C GLY A 191 -12.01 -3.82 -10.27
N GLN A 192 -11.94 -4.58 -11.37
CA GLN A 192 -12.21 -6.00 -11.43
C GLN A 192 -11.09 -6.73 -12.15
N LEU A 193 -10.78 -7.92 -11.65
CA LEU A 193 -9.82 -8.83 -12.23
C LEU A 193 -10.39 -10.25 -12.28
N GLU A 194 -9.89 -11.03 -13.23
CA GLU A 194 -10.12 -12.46 -13.33
C GLU A 194 -8.86 -13.21 -12.87
N VAL A 195 -9.02 -14.18 -11.98
CA VAL A 195 -7.91 -15.01 -11.49
C VAL A 195 -7.52 -16.02 -12.56
N THR A 196 -6.25 -16.04 -12.95
CA THR A 196 -5.69 -17.00 -13.91
C THR A 196 -4.77 -18.03 -13.28
N ASP A 197 -4.15 -17.70 -12.15
CA ASP A 197 -3.38 -18.63 -11.31
C ASP A 197 -3.63 -18.29 -9.84
N PRO A 198 -4.52 -19.03 -9.15
CA PRO A 198 -4.84 -18.80 -7.74
C PRO A 198 -3.62 -18.83 -6.83
N GLN A 199 -2.67 -19.74 -7.06
CA GLN A 199 -1.51 -19.87 -6.18
C GLN A 199 -0.58 -18.67 -6.34
N ALA A 200 -0.22 -18.31 -7.58
CA ALA A 200 0.63 -17.17 -7.83
C ALA A 200 0.00 -15.86 -7.33
N PHE A 201 -1.32 -15.73 -7.42
CA PHE A 201 -2.06 -14.58 -6.93
C PHE A 201 -2.01 -14.47 -5.41
N LEU A 202 -2.29 -15.55 -4.68
CA LEU A 202 -2.24 -15.56 -3.22
C LEU A 202 -0.83 -15.33 -2.68
N GLU A 203 0.19 -15.92 -3.32
CA GLU A 203 1.59 -15.64 -2.97
C GLU A 203 1.95 -14.16 -3.20
N ARG A 204 1.46 -13.56 -4.29
CA ARG A 204 1.69 -12.14 -4.57
C ARG A 204 0.97 -11.26 -3.56
N MET A 205 -0.25 -11.59 -3.17
CA MET A 205 -1.01 -10.84 -2.16
C MET A 205 -0.26 -10.75 -0.83
N GLY A 206 0.30 -11.86 -0.33
CA GLY A 206 1.11 -11.85 0.90
C GLY A 206 2.39 -11.00 0.79
N LYS A 207 3.02 -10.97 -0.39
CA LYS A 207 4.21 -10.14 -0.66
C LYS A 207 3.86 -8.67 -0.88
N GLY A 208 2.64 -8.38 -1.34
CA GLY A 208 2.11 -7.07 -1.67
C GLY A 208 2.60 -6.53 -3.03
N PHE A 209 1.84 -5.59 -3.57
CA PHE A 209 2.07 -4.95 -4.87
C PHE A 209 2.89 -3.66 -4.75
N GLY A 210 3.73 -3.37 -5.74
CA GLY A 210 4.49 -2.11 -5.79
C GLY A 210 5.51 -1.91 -4.67
N ARG A 211 5.86 -0.64 -4.45
CA ARG A 211 6.85 -0.18 -3.45
C ARG A 211 6.16 0.56 -2.31
N ALA A 212 6.94 1.24 -1.47
CA ALA A 212 6.46 2.01 -0.33
C ALA A 212 5.55 1.24 0.65
N LYS A 213 5.77 -0.08 0.82
CA LYS A 213 4.98 -0.94 1.72
C LYS A 213 5.06 -0.54 3.20
N ALA A 214 6.14 0.12 3.59
CA ALA A 214 6.26 0.73 4.91
C ALA A 214 5.32 1.93 5.08
N PHE A 215 4.80 2.52 4.00
CA PHE A 215 3.92 3.69 3.99
C PHE A 215 2.46 3.31 3.66
N GLY A 216 2.03 2.10 4.02
CA GLY A 216 0.65 1.67 3.84
C GLY A 216 0.25 1.35 2.40
N CYS A 217 1.23 1.13 1.51
CA CYS A 217 1.00 0.72 0.13
C CYS A 217 1.12 -0.80 -0.06
N GLY A 218 0.48 -1.31 -1.10
CA GLY A 218 0.71 -2.65 -1.63
C GLY A 218 -0.20 -3.75 -1.08
N LEU A 219 -1.02 -3.46 -0.07
CA LEU A 219 -2.08 -4.37 0.37
C LEU A 219 -3.29 -4.24 -0.56
N MET A 220 -3.54 -5.29 -1.36
CA MET A 220 -4.74 -5.38 -2.19
C MET A 220 -5.87 -6.01 -1.37
N LEU A 221 -7.02 -5.35 -1.28
CA LEU A 221 -8.25 -5.94 -0.76
C LEU A 221 -9.06 -6.52 -1.91
N ILE A 222 -9.63 -7.70 -1.73
CA ILE A 222 -10.43 -8.41 -2.74
C ILE A 222 -11.80 -8.81 -2.18
N ARG A 223 -12.78 -8.88 -3.06
CA ARG A 223 -14.09 -9.50 -2.80
C ARG A 223 -14.61 -10.13 -4.08
N ARG A 224 -15.42 -11.20 -3.99
CA ARG A 224 -16.05 -11.81 -5.17
C ARG A 224 -16.94 -10.79 -5.89
N ALA A 225 -16.80 -10.70 -7.21
CA ALA A 225 -17.81 -10.08 -8.06
C ALA A 225 -18.98 -11.06 -8.13
N ILE A 226 -20.20 -10.56 -7.85
CA ILE A 226 -21.42 -11.36 -7.87
C ILE A 226 -21.71 -11.78 -9.31
#